data_AF-A0A7R9AZS2-F1
#
_entry.id   AF-A0A7R9AZS2-F1
#
_cell.length_a   1.000
_cell.length_b   1.000
_cell.length_c   1.000
_cell.angle_alpha   90.00
_cell.angle_beta   90.00
_cell.angle_gamma   90.00
#
_symmetry.space_group_name_H-M   'P 1'
#
loop_
_entity.id
_entity.type
_entity.pdbx_description
1 polymer ?
#
loop_
_entity_poly.entity_id
_entity_poly.type
_entity_poly.pdbx_seq_one_letter_code
_entity_poly.pdbx_strand_id
1 'polypeptide(L)'
;MSVPVFTLSLGCRVLPGCVTVAKFDGSHCCIAAATIADKVVIHSPHHQNGLLGRVGFGSTQCTQELSTLNMTQSVTALCAGVLDPSTDKDLLVVGTATSLLAYNVDTNMELFYREVPDGVGAMVIGKLGSDTTPLALVGGNCSLQGFDCKGKDIFWSVTGDNVCSLTLLDFDQDGENELIVGSEDFDIRVFKEDHIISEQTETEAVTSLAAFSNSKFGYGLANGTVGVYDKFQRLWRVKRWGGEMTTFLLDSWLSSVTGRGRLVSNLELLLGPPRDLLASLGTRCVFIGQPPGRTSVSLSQ
;
A
#
# COMPACT_ATOMS: atom_id res chain seq x y z
N MET A 1 26.31 6.21 -4.08
CA MET A 1 25.91 5.21 -3.07
C MET A 1 25.14 5.98 -2.02
N SER A 2 23.81 5.90 -2.02
CA SER A 2 22.99 6.59 -1.00
C SER A 2 23.17 5.87 0.34
N VAL A 3 23.23 6.64 1.42
CA VAL A 3 23.33 6.15 2.80
C VAL A 3 21.95 6.34 3.43
N PRO A 4 21.43 5.35 4.20
CA PRO A 4 20.14 5.52 4.85
C PRO A 4 20.16 6.72 5.79
N VAL A 5 19.17 7.61 5.67
CA VAL A 5 19.06 8.82 6.50
C VAL A 5 18.76 8.45 7.96
N PHE A 6 17.98 7.39 8.16
CA PHE A 6 17.75 6.76 9.46
C PHE A 6 17.57 5.26 9.29
N THR A 7 17.71 4.53 10.40
CA THR A 7 17.42 3.09 10.47
C THR A 7 16.68 2.81 11.76
N LEU A 8 15.53 2.18 11.64
CA LEU A 8 14.70 1.76 12.76
C LEU A 8 14.53 0.25 12.75
N SER A 9 14.62 -0.38 13.93
CA SER A 9 14.28 -1.77 14.13
C SER A 9 12.98 -1.87 14.93
N LEU A 10 11.94 -2.46 14.32
CA LEU A 10 10.62 -2.62 14.94
C LEU A 10 10.56 -3.76 15.97
N GLY A 11 11.60 -4.60 16.05
CA GLY A 11 11.62 -5.76 16.96
C GLY A 11 10.64 -6.89 16.62
N CYS A 12 9.87 -6.76 15.53
CA CYS A 12 8.89 -7.74 15.08
C CYS A 12 9.14 -8.17 13.62
N ARG A 13 8.53 -9.29 13.23
CA ARG A 13 8.53 -9.76 11.83
C ARG A 13 7.27 -9.25 11.14
N VAL A 14 7.48 -8.48 10.08
CA VAL A 14 6.42 -7.84 9.29
C VAL A 14 6.00 -8.74 8.14
N LEU A 15 4.70 -8.75 7.82
CA LEU A 15 4.14 -9.45 6.67
C LEU A 15 4.46 -8.71 5.36
N PRO A 16 4.90 -9.41 4.30
CA PRO A 16 5.08 -8.80 2.98
C PRO A 16 3.79 -8.13 2.49
N GLY A 17 3.91 -6.99 1.81
CA GLY A 17 2.77 -6.23 1.27
C GLY A 17 1.86 -5.55 2.31
N CYS A 18 1.96 -5.91 3.59
CA CYS A 18 1.08 -5.39 4.65
C CYS A 18 1.73 -4.27 5.44
N VAL A 19 2.20 -3.23 4.73
CA VAL A 19 2.84 -2.07 5.35
C VAL A 19 2.39 -0.78 4.70
N THR A 20 2.09 0.22 5.51
CA THR A 20 1.62 1.52 5.04
C THR A 20 2.19 2.66 5.87
N VAL A 21 2.16 3.86 5.30
CA VAL A 21 2.53 5.12 5.96
C VAL A 21 1.34 6.04 5.87
N ALA A 22 0.96 6.62 7.00
CA ALA A 22 -0.24 7.43 7.10
C ALA A 22 -0.13 8.47 8.21
N LYS A 23 -0.93 9.52 8.09
CA LYS A 23 -1.10 10.58 9.09
C LYS A 23 -2.39 10.35 9.86
N PHE A 24 -2.32 9.49 10.86
CA PHE A 24 -3.50 9.13 11.67
C PHE A 24 -4.03 10.31 12.49
N ASP A 25 -3.14 11.21 12.96
CA ASP A 25 -3.51 12.44 13.66
C ASP A 25 -3.78 13.62 12.71
N GLY A 26 -3.60 13.42 11.40
CA GLY A 26 -3.69 14.44 10.34
C GLY A 26 -2.42 15.26 10.13
N SER A 27 -1.39 15.14 10.98
CA SER A 27 -0.20 16.01 10.93
C SER A 27 1.10 15.23 10.80
N HIS A 28 1.30 14.17 11.58
CA HIS A 28 2.55 13.44 11.69
C HIS A 28 2.47 12.10 10.96
N CYS A 29 3.49 11.78 10.17
CA CYS A 29 3.57 10.49 9.50
C CYS A 29 3.93 9.38 10.49
N CYS A 30 3.14 8.32 10.46
CA CYS A 30 3.32 7.11 11.24
C CYS A 30 3.49 5.92 10.28
N ILE A 31 4.17 4.88 10.77
CA ILE A 31 4.31 3.62 10.04
C ILE A 31 3.34 2.62 10.67
N ALA A 32 2.49 2.00 9.87
CA ALA A 32 1.67 0.87 10.30
C ALA A 32 2.09 -0.39 9.53
N ALA A 33 2.30 -1.50 10.25
CA ALA A 33 2.76 -2.75 9.68
C ALA A 33 2.05 -3.94 10.33
N ALA A 34 1.54 -4.86 9.53
CA ALA A 34 1.02 -6.12 10.05
C ALA A 34 2.18 -7.09 10.31
N THR A 35 2.05 -7.89 11.37
CA THR A 35 3.07 -8.85 11.79
C THR A 35 2.58 -10.27 11.63
N ILE A 36 3.51 -11.22 11.53
CA ILE A 36 3.20 -12.66 11.44
C ILE A 36 2.50 -13.23 12.68
N ALA A 37 2.40 -12.44 13.75
CA ALA A 37 1.75 -12.81 15.01
C ALA A 37 0.33 -12.23 15.10
N ASP A 38 -0.28 -11.88 13.97
CA ASP A 38 -1.62 -11.31 13.84
C ASP A 38 -1.82 -10.04 14.69
N LYS A 39 -0.79 -9.21 14.71
CA LYS A 39 -0.80 -7.87 15.32
C LYS A 39 -0.46 -6.82 14.28
N VAL A 40 -1.10 -5.66 14.37
CA VAL A 40 -0.68 -4.47 13.63
C VAL A 40 0.12 -3.59 14.57
N VAL A 41 1.37 -3.31 14.22
CA VAL A 41 2.24 -2.38 14.95
C VAL A 41 2.18 -1.01 14.29
N ILE A 42 2.08 0.03 15.11
CA ILE A 42 2.05 1.42 14.68
C ILE A 42 3.21 2.12 15.35
N HIS A 43 4.16 2.59 14.55
CA HIS A 43 5.27 3.38 15.00
C HIS A 43 5.00 4.86 14.75
N SER A 44 5.00 5.64 15.82
CA SER A 44 4.70 7.06 15.80
C SER A 44 5.80 7.83 16.54
N PRO A 45 6.78 8.41 15.82
CA PRO A 45 7.92 9.10 16.46
C PRO A 45 7.53 10.38 17.21
N HIS A 46 6.37 10.95 16.86
CA HIS A 46 5.85 12.19 17.46
C HIS A 46 4.81 11.93 18.56
N HIS A 47 4.45 10.69 18.83
CA HIS A 47 3.49 10.35 19.89
C HIS A 47 4.24 10.31 21.23
N GLN A 48 4.43 11.48 21.83
CA GLN A 48 4.92 11.56 23.21
C GLN A 48 3.82 11.05 24.13
N ASN A 49 3.95 9.80 24.57
CA ASN A 49 3.12 9.25 25.62
C ASN A 49 3.32 10.14 26.86
N GLY A 50 2.31 10.93 27.21
CA GLY A 50 2.39 11.92 28.28
C GLY A 50 2.62 11.27 29.64
N LEU A 51 3.89 11.10 30.02
CA LEU A 51 4.29 10.76 31.38
C LEU A 51 5.43 11.70 31.82
N LEU A 52 5.03 12.72 32.57
CA LEU A 52 5.87 13.36 33.58
C LEU A 52 6.56 12.25 34.41
N GLY A 53 7.87 12.07 34.28
CA GLY A 53 8.59 11.17 35.18
C GLY A 53 9.96 10.69 34.73
N ARG A 54 10.99 11.34 35.28
CA ARG A 54 12.40 10.91 35.44
C ARG A 54 13.34 11.07 34.24
N VAL A 55 14.12 12.14 34.34
CA VAL A 55 15.53 12.19 33.93
C VAL A 55 16.26 10.97 34.50
N GLY A 56 16.73 10.10 33.61
CA GLY A 56 17.62 8.98 33.92
C GLY A 56 18.67 8.86 32.83
N PHE A 57 19.88 9.34 33.12
CA PHE A 57 21.07 9.07 32.30
C PHE A 57 21.34 7.56 32.32
N GLY A 58 21.20 6.90 31.17
CA GLY A 58 21.51 5.48 31.03
C GLY A 58 21.10 4.92 29.67
N SER A 59 22.09 4.49 28.90
CA SER A 59 21.99 3.89 27.58
C SER A 59 21.10 2.63 27.54
N THR A 60 19.96 2.68 26.85
CA THR A 60 19.36 1.55 26.11
C THR A 60 18.23 2.03 25.18
N GLN A 61 18.40 1.74 23.89
CA GLN A 61 17.50 1.77 22.72
C GLN A 61 16.00 2.13 22.94
N CYS A 62 15.52 3.11 22.17
CA CYS A 62 14.10 3.49 22.01
C CYS A 62 13.19 2.30 21.67
N THR A 63 12.52 1.73 22.66
CA THR A 63 11.40 0.79 22.49
C THR A 63 10.05 1.39 22.92
N GLN A 64 9.98 2.71 23.14
CA GLN A 64 8.81 3.37 23.74
C GLN A 64 7.80 3.97 22.74
N GLU A 65 7.97 3.80 21.42
CA GLU A 65 7.15 4.46 20.37
C GLU A 65 6.38 3.49 19.48
N LEU A 66 6.03 2.30 19.99
CA LEU A 66 5.28 1.27 19.26
C LEU A 66 3.94 1.01 19.94
N SER A 67 2.86 1.41 19.28
CA SER A 67 1.50 1.01 19.64
C SER A 67 1.15 -0.30 18.94
N THR A 68 0.45 -1.20 19.61
CA THR A 68 0.08 -2.50 19.03
C THR A 68 -1.41 -2.71 19.06
N LEU A 69 -2.00 -3.00 17.91
CA LEU A 69 -3.38 -3.43 17.75
C LEU A 69 -3.40 -4.96 17.61
N ASN A 70 -4.18 -5.64 18.46
CA ASN A 70 -4.33 -7.09 18.39
C ASN A 70 -5.51 -7.43 17.48
N MET A 71 -5.27 -8.28 16.48
CA MET A 71 -6.31 -8.77 15.59
C MET A 71 -6.75 -10.16 16.05
N THR A 72 -8.04 -10.47 15.85
CA THR A 72 -8.61 -11.79 16.15
C THR A 72 -8.39 -12.78 15.02
N GLN A 73 -8.21 -12.28 13.80
CA GLN A 73 -8.02 -13.05 12.57
C GLN A 73 -6.70 -12.65 11.90
N SER A 74 -6.17 -13.56 11.09
CA SER A 74 -4.91 -13.31 10.40
C SER A 74 -5.07 -12.22 9.34
N VAL A 75 -4.15 -11.25 9.39
CA VAL A 75 -4.15 -10.09 8.51
C VAL A 75 -3.58 -10.48 7.16
N THR A 76 -4.31 -10.17 6.10
CA THR A 76 -3.94 -10.53 4.71
C THR A 76 -3.60 -9.29 3.88
N ALA A 77 -4.20 -8.14 4.19
CA ALA A 77 -3.87 -6.87 3.56
C ALA A 77 -3.99 -5.71 4.55
N LEU A 78 -3.21 -4.65 4.31
CA LEU A 78 -3.19 -3.45 5.13
C LEU A 78 -3.12 -2.22 4.22
N CYS A 79 -4.03 -1.27 4.42
CA CYS A 79 -4.01 0.01 3.71
C CYS A 79 -4.30 1.15 4.69
N ALA A 80 -3.90 2.36 4.33
CA ALA A 80 -4.31 3.56 5.05
C ALA A 80 -4.49 4.73 4.09
N GLY A 81 -5.42 5.60 4.41
CA GLY A 81 -5.76 6.76 3.60
C GLY A 81 -7.03 7.45 4.08
N VAL A 82 -7.34 8.58 3.46
CA VAL A 82 -8.57 9.35 3.75
C VAL A 82 -9.77 8.62 3.15
N LEU A 83 -10.59 8.04 4.03
CA LEU A 83 -11.86 7.39 3.67
C LEU A 83 -13.08 8.22 4.08
N ASP A 84 -12.98 9.00 5.17
CA ASP A 84 -14.02 9.94 5.54
C ASP A 84 -13.67 11.34 4.99
N PRO A 85 -14.41 11.85 3.98
CA PRO A 85 -14.12 13.15 3.38
C PRO A 85 -14.36 14.34 4.32
N SER A 86 -15.01 14.12 5.48
CA SER A 86 -15.19 15.16 6.50
C SER A 86 -13.94 15.42 7.34
N THR A 87 -12.96 14.52 7.28
CA THR A 87 -11.71 14.60 8.04
C THR A 87 -10.50 14.51 7.13
N ASP A 88 -9.44 15.26 7.42
CA ASP A 88 -8.14 15.12 6.73
C ASP A 88 -7.23 14.09 7.43
N LYS A 89 -7.82 13.14 8.17
CA LYS A 89 -7.11 12.12 8.91
C LYS A 89 -7.13 10.82 8.12
N ASP A 90 -5.99 10.15 8.05
CA ASP A 90 -5.94 8.82 7.47
C ASP A 90 -6.57 7.81 8.42
N LEU A 91 -7.38 6.90 7.87
CA LEU A 91 -7.88 5.74 8.58
C LEU A 91 -7.04 4.52 8.25
N LEU A 92 -6.86 3.65 9.24
CA LEU A 92 -6.25 2.36 9.04
C LEU A 92 -7.32 1.38 8.62
N VAL A 93 -7.17 0.74 7.46
CA VAL A 93 -8.07 -0.33 7.03
C VAL A 93 -7.30 -1.64 7.02
N VAL A 94 -7.83 -2.62 7.73
CA VAL A 94 -7.23 -3.95 7.92
C VAL A 94 -8.12 -4.98 7.27
N GLY A 95 -7.57 -5.68 6.28
CA GLY A 95 -8.22 -6.81 5.63
C GLY A 95 -7.74 -8.13 6.23
N THR A 96 -8.67 -9.07 6.36
CA THR A 96 -8.41 -10.43 6.82
C THR A 96 -8.97 -11.44 5.81
N ALA A 97 -8.80 -12.73 6.10
CA ALA A 97 -9.37 -13.80 5.28
C ALA A 97 -10.90 -13.77 5.17
N THR A 98 -11.63 -13.12 6.10
CA THR A 98 -13.11 -13.11 6.09
C THR A 98 -13.75 -11.78 6.49
N SER A 99 -12.96 -10.74 6.76
CA SER A 99 -13.47 -9.48 7.29
C SER A 99 -12.62 -8.28 6.90
N LEU A 100 -13.25 -7.11 6.93
CA LEU A 100 -12.66 -5.80 6.70
C LEU A 100 -12.97 -4.89 7.89
N LEU A 101 -11.93 -4.32 8.47
CA LEU A 101 -12.01 -3.41 9.61
C LEU A 101 -11.48 -2.03 9.21
N ALA A 102 -12.28 -0.98 9.36
CA ALA A 102 -11.81 0.40 9.29
C ALA A 102 -11.68 1.00 10.69
N TYR A 103 -10.47 1.45 11.02
CA TYR A 103 -10.07 1.84 12.37
C TYR A 103 -9.43 3.22 12.40
N ASN A 104 -9.96 4.08 13.28
CA ASN A 104 -9.34 5.36 13.60
C ASN A 104 -8.31 5.17 14.73
N VAL A 105 -7.04 5.29 14.36
CA VAL A 105 -5.91 5.11 15.28
C VAL A 105 -5.82 6.26 16.29
N ASP A 106 -6.15 7.49 15.90
CA ASP A 106 -6.05 8.68 16.76
C ASP A 106 -7.11 8.66 17.86
N THR A 107 -8.35 8.32 17.53
CA THR A 107 -9.45 8.26 18.51
C THR A 107 -9.64 6.89 19.14
N ASN A 108 -8.90 5.87 18.69
CA ASN A 108 -9.04 4.48 19.11
C ASN A 108 -10.48 3.97 18.95
N MET A 109 -11.09 4.24 17.78
CA MET A 109 -12.48 3.87 17.47
C MET A 109 -12.56 3.07 16.18
N GLU A 110 -13.39 2.03 16.20
CA GLU A 110 -13.84 1.34 14.99
C GLU A 110 -14.88 2.22 14.27
N LEU A 111 -14.65 2.49 12.98
CA LEU A 111 -15.65 3.15 12.14
C LEU A 111 -16.67 2.13 11.63
N PHE A 112 -16.18 1.02 11.08
CA PHE A 112 -17.02 -0.09 10.68
C PHE A 112 -16.24 -1.40 10.70
N TYR A 113 -17.00 -2.47 10.85
CA TYR A 113 -16.58 -3.85 10.62
C TYR A 113 -17.54 -4.49 9.63
N ARG A 114 -16.98 -5.12 8.59
CA ARG A 114 -17.75 -5.86 7.58
C ARG A 114 -17.20 -7.25 7.38
N GLU A 115 -18.11 -8.21 7.26
CA GLU A 115 -17.76 -9.55 6.81
C GLU A 115 -17.62 -9.53 5.29
N VAL A 116 -16.47 -10.03 4.82
CA VAL A 116 -16.14 -10.15 3.40
C VAL A 116 -15.84 -11.63 3.17
N PRO A 117 -16.85 -12.44 2.81
CA PRO A 117 -16.71 -13.91 2.75
C PRO A 117 -15.72 -14.37 1.69
N ASP A 118 -15.51 -13.58 0.63
CA ASP A 118 -14.54 -13.84 -0.43
C ASP A 118 -13.09 -13.52 -0.01
N GLY A 119 -12.91 -12.98 1.20
CA GLY A 119 -11.63 -12.59 1.77
C GLY A 119 -11.04 -11.32 1.14
N VAL A 120 -9.93 -10.88 1.73
CA VAL A 120 -9.25 -9.65 1.33
C VAL A 120 -7.80 -9.95 0.97
N GLY A 121 -7.52 -10.11 -0.32
CA GLY A 121 -6.17 -10.35 -0.86
C GLY A 121 -5.39 -9.08 -1.15
N ALA A 122 -6.07 -8.03 -1.65
CA ALA A 122 -5.46 -6.73 -1.93
C ALA A 122 -6.43 -5.60 -1.60
N MET A 123 -5.88 -4.41 -1.30
CA MET A 123 -6.67 -3.25 -0.90
C MET A 123 -6.06 -1.94 -1.39
N VAL A 124 -6.92 -0.97 -1.72
CA VAL A 124 -6.54 0.42 -1.99
C VAL A 124 -7.65 1.36 -1.53
N ILE A 125 -7.28 2.55 -1.06
CA ILE A 125 -8.24 3.60 -0.68
C ILE A 125 -8.09 4.75 -1.68
N GLY A 126 -9.21 5.21 -2.22
CA GLY A 126 -9.24 6.38 -3.09
C GLY A 126 -10.57 6.56 -3.80
N LYS A 127 -10.63 7.55 -4.69
CA LYS A 127 -11.82 7.83 -5.50
C LYS A 127 -11.79 6.96 -6.75
N LEU A 128 -12.94 6.43 -7.13
CA LEU A 128 -13.14 5.60 -8.32
C LEU A 128 -14.13 6.31 -9.26
N GLY A 129 -13.77 6.48 -10.52
CA GLY A 129 -14.64 7.13 -11.51
C GLY A 129 -15.05 8.55 -11.12
N SER A 130 -16.29 8.88 -11.44
CA SER A 130 -16.92 10.18 -11.18
C SER A 130 -17.27 10.42 -9.70
N ASP A 131 -17.12 9.41 -8.84
CA ASP A 131 -17.51 9.49 -7.44
C ASP A 131 -16.61 10.45 -6.65
N THR A 132 -17.26 11.39 -5.97
CA THR A 132 -16.55 12.38 -5.15
C THR A 132 -16.06 11.81 -3.82
N THR A 133 -16.68 10.72 -3.36
CA THR A 133 -16.37 10.07 -2.09
C THR A 133 -15.33 8.98 -2.26
N PRO A 134 -14.27 8.97 -1.43
CA PRO A 134 -13.30 7.88 -1.46
C PRO A 134 -13.95 6.57 -0.98
N LEU A 135 -13.51 5.47 -1.58
CA LEU A 135 -13.92 4.11 -1.25
C LEU A 135 -12.71 3.31 -0.78
N ALA A 136 -12.95 2.38 0.15
CA ALA A 136 -12.03 1.31 0.46
C ALA A 136 -12.30 0.16 -0.52
N LEU A 137 -11.50 0.08 -1.56
CA LEU A 137 -11.58 -0.95 -2.60
C LEU A 137 -10.79 -2.18 -2.16
N VAL A 138 -11.43 -3.34 -2.30
CA VAL A 138 -10.98 -4.62 -1.79
C VAL A 138 -11.10 -5.65 -2.89
N GLY A 139 -10.03 -6.43 -3.09
CA GLY A 139 -10.02 -7.57 -3.99
C GLY A 139 -9.85 -8.86 -3.21
N GLY A 140 -10.68 -9.85 -3.49
CA GLY A 140 -10.69 -11.16 -2.84
C GLY A 140 -10.63 -12.31 -3.85
N ASN A 141 -11.30 -13.41 -3.52
CA ASN A 141 -11.46 -14.57 -4.39
C ASN A 141 -12.48 -14.29 -5.51
N CYS A 142 -11.97 -14.00 -6.71
CA CYS A 142 -12.76 -13.66 -7.90
C CYS A 142 -13.71 -12.46 -7.76
N SER A 143 -13.58 -11.63 -6.72
CA SER A 143 -14.47 -10.50 -6.48
C SER A 143 -13.73 -9.20 -6.13
N LEU A 144 -14.37 -8.10 -6.50
CA LEU A 144 -13.97 -6.74 -6.18
C LEU A 144 -15.14 -6.07 -5.44
N GLN A 145 -14.85 -5.44 -4.32
CA GLN A 145 -15.85 -4.77 -3.47
C GLN A 145 -15.34 -3.38 -3.06
N GLY A 146 -16.22 -2.41 -2.90
CA GLY A 146 -15.87 -1.03 -2.52
C GLY A 146 -16.79 -0.48 -1.46
N PHE A 147 -16.20 -0.15 -0.32
CA PHE A 147 -16.94 0.30 0.87
C PHE A 147 -16.76 1.79 1.13
N ASP A 148 -17.84 2.49 1.48
CA ASP A 148 -17.77 3.87 1.95
C ASP A 148 -17.28 3.99 3.41
N CYS A 149 -17.16 5.21 3.92
CA CYS A 149 -16.77 5.46 5.31
C CYS A 149 -17.75 4.90 6.37
N LYS A 150 -18.98 4.53 5.97
CA LYS A 150 -19.99 3.88 6.81
C LYS A 150 -20.00 2.36 6.63
N GLY A 151 -19.10 1.83 5.81
CA GLY A 151 -19.02 0.43 5.44
C GLY A 151 -20.16 -0.03 4.54
N LYS A 152 -20.89 0.87 3.87
CA LYS A 152 -21.88 0.48 2.86
C LYS A 152 -21.13 0.05 1.60
N ASP A 153 -21.53 -1.08 1.05
CA ASP A 153 -21.06 -1.55 -0.26
C ASP A 153 -21.67 -0.67 -1.37
N ILE A 154 -20.80 0.02 -2.11
CA ILE A 154 -21.15 0.92 -3.21
C ILE A 154 -20.69 0.36 -4.56
N PHE A 155 -19.59 -0.39 -4.57
CA PHE A 155 -18.98 -0.90 -5.77
C PHE A 155 -18.81 -2.41 -5.67
N TRP A 156 -19.30 -3.13 -6.68
CA TRP A 156 -19.11 -4.57 -6.77
C TRP A 156 -18.84 -4.99 -8.20
N SER A 157 -17.85 -5.85 -8.39
CA SER A 157 -17.55 -6.44 -9.68
C SER A 157 -16.92 -7.83 -9.53
N VAL A 158 -16.87 -8.57 -10.63
CA VAL A 158 -16.30 -9.92 -10.72
C VAL A 158 -15.01 -9.85 -11.53
N THR A 159 -13.98 -10.56 -11.07
CA THR A 159 -12.74 -10.76 -11.83
C THR A 159 -12.57 -12.24 -12.18
N GLY A 160 -11.64 -12.54 -13.10
CA GLY A 160 -11.42 -13.90 -13.59
C GLY A 160 -10.84 -14.86 -12.56
N ASP A 161 -10.02 -14.36 -11.64
CA ASP A 161 -9.31 -15.14 -10.62
C ASP A 161 -8.99 -14.26 -9.39
N ASN A 162 -8.36 -14.84 -8.36
CA ASN A 162 -7.93 -14.15 -7.14
C ASN A 162 -7.22 -12.82 -7.44
N VAL A 163 -7.63 -11.76 -6.74
CA VAL A 163 -6.99 -10.45 -6.85
C VAL A 163 -5.76 -10.42 -5.97
N CYS A 164 -4.60 -10.17 -6.58
CA CYS A 164 -3.32 -10.12 -5.89
C CYS A 164 -2.84 -8.68 -5.64
N SER A 165 -3.23 -7.73 -6.49
CA SER A 165 -2.82 -6.33 -6.33
C SER A 165 -3.85 -5.37 -6.93
N LEU A 166 -3.92 -4.17 -6.34
CA LEU A 166 -4.83 -3.10 -6.74
C LEU A 166 -4.10 -1.75 -6.76
N THR A 167 -4.42 -0.90 -7.72
CA THR A 167 -4.01 0.51 -7.71
C THR A 167 -5.03 1.39 -8.43
N LEU A 168 -5.07 2.67 -8.09
CA LEU A 168 -5.95 3.65 -8.72
C LEU A 168 -5.13 4.59 -9.59
N LEU A 169 -5.57 4.79 -10.83
CA LEU A 169 -4.89 5.64 -11.80
C LEU A 169 -5.87 6.15 -12.85
N ASP A 170 -5.80 7.44 -13.17
CA ASP A 170 -6.39 8.02 -14.38
C ASP A 170 -5.64 7.50 -15.63
N PHE A 171 -6.18 6.42 -16.18
CA PHE A 171 -5.66 5.64 -17.29
C PHE A 171 -6.00 6.27 -18.64
N ASP A 172 -7.22 6.79 -18.80
CA ASP A 172 -7.67 7.37 -20.07
C ASP A 172 -7.43 8.89 -20.19
N GLN A 173 -7.10 9.57 -19.10
CA GLN A 173 -6.83 11.02 -18.97
C GLN A 173 -8.10 11.88 -19.03
N ASP A 174 -9.22 11.35 -18.55
CA ASP A 174 -10.45 12.13 -18.41
C ASP A 174 -10.57 12.87 -17.05
N GLY A 175 -9.61 12.65 -16.15
CA GLY A 175 -9.57 13.26 -14.82
C GLY A 175 -10.26 12.44 -13.72
N GLU A 176 -10.79 11.27 -14.07
CA GLU A 176 -11.33 10.28 -13.15
C GLU A 176 -10.33 9.13 -12.98
N ASN A 177 -10.31 8.48 -11.81
CA ASN A 177 -9.40 7.35 -11.61
C ASN A 177 -10.08 6.04 -11.99
N GLU A 178 -9.41 5.21 -12.77
CA GLU A 178 -9.76 3.81 -12.96
C GLU A 178 -9.07 2.90 -11.95
N LEU A 179 -9.70 1.74 -11.72
CA LEU A 179 -9.16 0.68 -10.89
C LEU A 179 -8.37 -0.30 -11.74
N ILE A 180 -7.06 -0.37 -11.49
CA ILE A 180 -6.18 -1.36 -12.10
C ILE A 180 -6.06 -2.55 -11.16
N VAL A 181 -6.36 -3.73 -11.67
CA VAL A 181 -6.46 -4.99 -10.94
C VAL A 181 -5.46 -5.98 -11.53
N GLY A 182 -4.61 -6.52 -10.67
CA GLY A 182 -3.70 -7.61 -10.99
C GLY A 182 -4.23 -8.92 -10.40
N SER A 183 -4.44 -9.92 -11.26
CA SER A 183 -4.99 -11.21 -10.88
C SER A 183 -3.97 -12.35 -10.95
N GLU A 184 -4.32 -13.49 -10.34
CA GLU A 184 -3.51 -14.72 -10.34
C GLU A 184 -3.50 -15.44 -11.70
N ASP A 185 -4.48 -15.15 -12.57
CA ASP A 185 -4.58 -15.63 -13.96
C ASP A 185 -3.62 -14.95 -14.96
N PHE A 186 -2.70 -14.13 -14.43
CA PHE A 186 -1.67 -13.39 -15.17
C PHE A 186 -2.19 -12.16 -15.91
N ASP A 187 -3.46 -11.81 -15.76
CA ASP A 187 -4.03 -10.63 -16.42
C ASP A 187 -3.97 -9.39 -15.51
N ILE A 188 -3.69 -8.26 -16.16
CA ILE A 188 -3.88 -6.91 -15.62
C ILE A 188 -5.12 -6.32 -16.29
N ARG A 189 -6.15 -6.04 -15.49
CA ARG A 189 -7.42 -5.49 -15.95
C ARG A 189 -7.59 -4.06 -15.46
N VAL A 190 -8.11 -3.20 -16.32
CA VAL A 190 -8.44 -1.81 -15.97
C VAL A 190 -9.95 -1.67 -15.98
N PHE A 191 -10.52 -1.39 -14.82
CA PHE A 191 -11.94 -1.17 -14.60
C PHE A 191 -12.23 0.33 -14.51
N LYS A 192 -13.10 0.80 -15.39
CA LYS A 192 -13.75 2.10 -15.28
C LYS A 192 -15.15 1.85 -14.78
N GLU A 193 -15.38 2.14 -13.49
CA GLU A 193 -16.61 1.75 -12.79
C GLU A 193 -16.89 0.25 -13.00
N ASP A 194 -18.02 -0.13 -13.59
CA ASP A 194 -18.45 -1.52 -13.81
C ASP A 194 -17.96 -2.13 -15.15
N HIS A 195 -17.12 -1.44 -15.91
CA HIS A 195 -16.67 -1.87 -17.23
C HIS A 195 -15.15 -2.07 -17.32
N ILE A 196 -14.74 -3.17 -17.95
CA ILE A 196 -13.32 -3.42 -18.27
C ILE A 196 -12.99 -2.67 -19.57
N ILE A 197 -12.06 -1.71 -19.48
CA ILE A 197 -11.61 -0.91 -20.63
C ILE A 197 -10.31 -1.41 -21.24
N SER A 198 -9.53 -2.18 -20.48
CA SER A 198 -8.27 -2.76 -20.94
C SER A 198 -7.98 -4.07 -20.21
N GLU A 199 -7.42 -5.02 -20.94
CA GLU A 199 -6.95 -6.29 -20.41
C GLU A 199 -5.59 -6.60 -21.05
N GLN A 200 -4.61 -6.97 -20.22
CA GLN A 200 -3.23 -7.22 -20.62
C GLN A 200 -2.71 -8.48 -19.94
N THR A 201 -2.41 -9.50 -20.73
CA THR A 201 -1.85 -10.75 -20.23
C THR A 201 -0.34 -10.69 -20.07
N GLU A 202 0.12 -10.99 -18.86
CA GLU A 202 1.53 -11.13 -18.50
C GLU A 202 1.96 -12.61 -18.43
N THR A 203 3.22 -12.83 -18.07
CA THR A 203 3.79 -14.19 -18.04
C THR A 203 3.52 -14.97 -16.77
N GLU A 204 3.04 -14.30 -15.71
CA GLU A 204 2.88 -14.86 -14.37
C GLU A 204 2.02 -13.92 -13.48
N ALA A 205 1.63 -14.36 -12.28
CA ALA A 205 0.73 -13.66 -11.36
C ALA A 205 1.22 -12.26 -10.96
N VAL A 206 0.29 -11.30 -10.92
CA VAL A 206 0.60 -9.88 -10.72
C VAL A 206 0.57 -9.54 -9.23
N THR A 207 1.72 -9.72 -8.58
CA THR A 207 1.88 -9.54 -7.12
C THR A 207 1.91 -8.10 -6.63
N SER A 208 2.26 -7.13 -7.48
CA SER A 208 2.27 -5.72 -7.07
C SER A 208 1.98 -4.80 -8.24
N LEU A 209 1.25 -3.72 -7.95
CA LEU A 209 0.94 -2.65 -8.88
C LEU A 209 1.22 -1.31 -8.21
N ALA A 210 1.71 -0.34 -8.97
CA ALA A 210 1.96 1.00 -8.49
C ALA A 210 1.65 2.05 -9.57
N ALA A 211 0.63 2.87 -9.34
CA ALA A 211 0.26 3.97 -10.22
C ALA A 211 1.30 5.10 -10.24
N PHE A 212 1.75 5.52 -11.43
CA PHE A 212 2.59 6.71 -11.65
C PHE A 212 1.76 7.88 -12.21
N SER A 213 2.39 9.04 -12.36
CA SER A 213 1.84 10.15 -13.15
C SER A 213 1.71 9.84 -14.64
N ASN A 214 0.76 10.51 -15.32
CA ASN A 214 0.55 10.48 -16.77
C ASN A 214 0.09 9.11 -17.33
N SER A 215 -0.83 8.42 -16.64
CA SER A 215 -1.40 7.13 -17.09
C SER A 215 -0.38 6.00 -17.23
N LYS A 216 0.72 6.08 -16.48
CA LYS A 216 1.72 5.03 -16.38
C LYS A 216 1.51 4.26 -15.09
N PHE A 217 1.72 2.95 -15.13
CA PHE A 217 1.73 2.12 -13.92
C PHE A 217 2.85 1.10 -13.98
N GLY A 218 3.39 0.80 -12.80
CA GLY A 218 4.41 -0.21 -12.59
C GLY A 218 3.76 -1.50 -12.17
N TYR A 219 4.34 -2.61 -12.57
CA TYR A 219 3.86 -3.93 -12.21
C TYR A 219 5.03 -4.84 -11.80
N GLY A 220 4.75 -5.74 -10.86
CA GLY A 220 5.68 -6.76 -10.39
C GLY A 220 5.03 -8.14 -10.41
N LEU A 221 5.70 -9.10 -11.04
CA LEU A 221 5.25 -10.49 -11.14
C LEU A 221 5.94 -11.37 -10.08
N ALA A 222 5.31 -12.47 -9.65
CA ALA A 222 5.89 -13.39 -8.67
C ALA A 222 7.17 -14.07 -9.19
N ASN A 223 7.32 -14.20 -10.51
CA ASN A 223 8.54 -14.68 -11.14
C ASN A 223 9.76 -13.73 -11.04
N GLY A 224 9.60 -12.56 -10.40
CA GLY A 224 10.64 -11.55 -10.20
C GLY A 224 10.81 -10.57 -11.37
N THR A 225 9.87 -10.55 -12.31
CA THR A 225 9.83 -9.57 -13.40
C THR A 225 9.17 -8.29 -12.91
N VAL A 226 9.79 -7.16 -13.20
CA VAL A 226 9.23 -5.83 -12.94
C VAL A 226 9.20 -5.06 -14.25
N GLY A 227 8.13 -4.31 -14.48
CA GLY A 227 7.98 -3.51 -15.69
C GLY A 227 7.13 -2.26 -15.50
N VAL A 228 7.03 -1.48 -16.57
CA VAL A 228 6.23 -0.26 -16.63
C VAL A 228 5.38 -0.29 -17.90
N TYR A 229 4.09 0.01 -17.73
CA TYR A 229 3.14 0.27 -18.79
C TYR A 229 2.89 1.78 -18.94
N ASP A 230 2.67 2.19 -20.19
CA ASP A 230 2.12 3.48 -20.58
C ASP A 230 0.84 3.20 -21.37
N LYS A 231 -0.30 3.34 -20.70
CA LYS A 231 -1.60 2.87 -21.18
C LYS A 231 -1.54 1.42 -21.67
N PHE A 232 -1.58 1.22 -22.99
CA PHE A 232 -1.59 -0.09 -23.65
C PHE A 232 -0.19 -0.62 -24.00
N GLN A 233 0.85 0.20 -23.89
CA GLN A 233 2.19 -0.15 -24.35
C GLN A 233 3.12 -0.44 -23.17
N ARG A 234 3.75 -1.60 -23.19
CA ARG A 234 4.82 -1.93 -22.25
C ARG A 234 6.09 -1.18 -22.63
N LEU A 235 6.46 -0.18 -21.84
CA LEU A 235 7.67 0.63 -22.08
C LEU A 235 8.94 -0.17 -21.79
N TRP A 236 8.95 -0.89 -20.67
CA TRP A 236 10.13 -1.57 -20.18
C TRP A 236 9.77 -2.74 -19.27
N ARG A 237 10.63 -3.77 -19.27
CA ARG A 237 10.59 -4.88 -18.31
C ARG A 237 11.97 -5.43 -18.05
N VAL A 238 12.23 -5.85 -16.82
CA VAL A 238 13.43 -6.60 -16.45
C VAL A 238 13.06 -7.75 -15.51
N LYS A 239 13.58 -8.94 -15.83
CA LYS A 239 13.52 -10.10 -14.95
C LYS A 239 14.74 -10.11 -14.04
N ARG A 240 14.53 -10.23 -12.73
CA ARG A 240 15.62 -10.41 -11.76
C ARG A 240 15.49 -11.77 -11.08
N TRP A 241 16.65 -12.32 -10.70
CA TRP A 241 16.72 -13.54 -9.91
C TRP A 241 16.46 -13.20 -8.44
N GLY A 242 15.36 -13.66 -7.86
CA GLY A 242 15.05 -13.28 -6.48
C GLY A 242 13.70 -13.70 -5.89
N GLY A 243 12.73 -14.17 -6.69
CA GLY A 243 11.37 -14.47 -6.22
C GLY A 243 10.51 -13.22 -6.10
N GLU A 244 9.46 -13.29 -5.28
CA GLU A 244 8.45 -12.24 -5.07
C GLU A 244 9.07 -10.85 -4.84
N MET A 245 8.46 -9.85 -5.48
CA MET A 245 8.93 -8.46 -5.48
C MET A 245 7.82 -7.54 -5.00
N THR A 246 8.09 -6.70 -4.01
CA THR A 246 7.24 -5.55 -3.72
C THR A 246 7.73 -4.37 -4.54
N THR A 247 6.88 -3.83 -5.40
CA THR A 247 7.16 -2.63 -6.18
C THR A 247 6.47 -1.42 -5.55
N PHE A 248 7.16 -0.28 -5.54
CA PHE A 248 6.62 0.99 -5.07
C PHE A 248 7.30 2.14 -5.80
N LEU A 249 6.69 3.32 -5.72
CA LEU A 249 7.24 4.53 -6.31
C LEU A 249 7.90 5.41 -5.27
N LEU A 250 9.04 5.97 -5.67
CA LEU A 250 9.70 7.05 -4.97
C LEU A 250 9.94 8.17 -5.98
N ASP A 251 9.24 9.29 -5.82
CA ASP A 251 9.23 10.41 -6.76
C ASP A 251 8.85 9.99 -8.20
N SER A 252 9.83 9.93 -9.10
CA SER A 252 9.70 9.49 -10.50
C SER A 252 10.37 8.14 -10.76
N TRP A 253 10.80 7.45 -9.69
CA TRP A 253 11.54 6.19 -9.77
C TRP A 253 10.68 5.00 -9.36
N LEU A 254 10.65 3.98 -10.23
CA LEU A 254 10.20 2.66 -9.83
C LEU A 254 11.28 2.01 -8.97
N SER A 255 10.93 1.76 -7.71
CA SER A 255 11.75 0.99 -6.80
C SER A 255 11.11 -0.36 -6.57
N SER A 256 11.93 -1.41 -6.54
CA SER A 256 11.47 -2.75 -6.21
C SER A 256 12.39 -3.38 -5.19
N VAL A 257 11.79 -4.09 -4.23
CA VAL A 257 12.50 -4.84 -3.22
C VAL A 257 12.31 -6.32 -3.50
N THR A 258 13.42 -7.01 -3.72
CA THR A 258 13.43 -8.47 -3.87
C THR A 258 13.15 -9.15 -2.53
N GLY A 259 12.59 -10.37 -2.54
CA GLY A 259 12.46 -11.20 -1.33
C GLY A 259 13.78 -11.48 -0.58
N ARG A 260 14.94 -11.14 -1.16
CA ARG A 260 16.26 -11.17 -0.49
C ARG A 260 16.64 -9.85 0.20
N GLY A 261 15.74 -8.87 0.28
CA GLY A 261 15.99 -7.58 0.91
C GLY A 261 16.88 -6.63 0.11
N ARG A 262 17.13 -6.91 -1.16
CA ARG A 262 17.84 -5.99 -2.05
C ARG A 262 16.86 -4.96 -2.61
N LEU A 263 17.05 -3.69 -2.23
CA LEU A 263 16.40 -2.54 -2.85
C LEU A 263 17.05 -2.28 -4.21
N VAL A 264 16.23 -2.12 -5.24
CA VAL A 264 16.68 -1.76 -6.58
C VAL A 264 15.79 -0.65 -7.12
N SER A 265 16.33 0.56 -7.22
CA SER A 265 15.76 1.63 -8.04
C SER A 265 16.30 1.48 -9.47
N ASN A 266 15.42 1.30 -10.45
CA ASN A 266 15.85 0.94 -11.82
C ASN A 266 15.56 1.99 -12.89
N LEU A 267 14.89 3.11 -12.61
CA LEU A 267 14.58 4.05 -13.71
C LEU A 267 14.27 5.48 -13.26
N GLU A 268 15.04 6.44 -13.77
CA GLU A 268 14.63 7.84 -13.85
C GLU A 268 13.64 7.91 -15.02
N LEU A 269 12.33 7.93 -14.74
CA LEU A 269 11.37 8.28 -15.78
C LEU A 269 11.50 9.79 -15.99
N LEU A 270 12.39 10.20 -16.89
CA LEU A 270 12.63 11.56 -17.38
C LEU A 270 11.36 12.42 -17.32
N LEU A 271 11.24 13.23 -16.28
CA LEU A 271 10.40 14.41 -16.30
C LEU A 271 11.19 15.51 -17.02
N GLY A 272 10.57 16.15 -18.01
CA GLY A 272 11.03 17.44 -18.51
C GLY A 272 11.13 18.47 -17.37
N PRO A 273 11.76 19.64 -17.61
CA PRO A 273 12.29 20.49 -16.54
C PRO A 273 11.19 20.94 -15.56
N PRO A 274 11.53 21.11 -14.27
CA PRO A 274 10.55 21.33 -13.22
C PRO A 274 10.03 22.76 -13.30
N ARG A 275 8.74 22.91 -13.54
CA ARG A 275 7.99 24.08 -13.06
C ARG A 275 6.73 23.55 -12.38
N ASP A 276 6.74 23.72 -11.06
CA ASP A 276 5.55 23.76 -10.20
C ASP A 276 4.89 22.43 -9.82
N LEU A 277 5.65 21.48 -9.25
CA LEU A 277 5.11 20.32 -8.53
C LEU A 277 5.58 20.28 -7.06
N LEU A 278 5.33 21.37 -6.32
CA LEU A 278 5.63 21.48 -4.88
C LEU A 278 4.40 21.29 -3.96
N ALA A 279 3.28 20.77 -4.47
CA ALA A 279 2.02 20.76 -3.70
C ALA A 279 1.40 19.38 -3.40
N SER A 280 1.98 18.24 -3.81
CA SER A 280 1.37 16.92 -3.55
C SER A 280 2.32 15.80 -3.09
N LEU A 281 3.52 16.15 -2.63
CA LEU A 281 4.51 15.18 -2.14
C LEU A 281 4.05 14.57 -0.81
N GLY A 282 3.28 13.49 -0.89
CA GLY A 282 3.02 12.59 0.24
C GLY A 282 4.32 11.88 0.63
N THR A 283 4.77 12.11 1.85
CA THR A 283 5.90 11.41 2.47
C THR A 283 5.68 9.89 2.41
N ARG A 284 6.52 9.12 1.70
CA ARG A 284 6.37 7.66 1.60
C ARG A 284 7.66 6.93 1.98
N CYS A 285 7.56 5.99 2.93
CA CYS A 285 8.67 5.21 3.48
C CYS A 285 8.94 3.94 2.67
N VAL A 286 10.20 3.51 2.67
CA VAL A 286 10.67 2.29 2.02
C VAL A 286 10.81 1.17 3.06
N PHE A 287 10.13 0.04 2.82
CA PHE A 287 10.22 -1.14 3.68
C PHE A 287 11.13 -2.20 3.05
N ILE A 288 12.24 -2.51 3.73
CA ILE A 288 13.13 -3.61 3.34
C ILE A 288 12.90 -4.78 4.30
N GLY A 289 12.15 -5.77 3.84
CA GLY A 289 12.14 -7.10 4.46
C GLY A 289 13.43 -7.84 4.10
N GLN A 290 14.29 -8.13 5.07
CA GLN A 290 15.37 -9.10 4.87
C GLN A 290 14.91 -10.52 5.27
N PRO A 291 15.38 -11.58 4.59
CA PRO A 291 15.18 -12.96 5.03
C PRO A 291 16.03 -13.27 6.29
N PRO A 292 15.73 -14.39 6.97
CA PRO A 292 15.28 -14.35 8.35
C PRO A 292 16.31 -13.73 9.31
N GLY A 293 15.96 -12.61 9.94
CA GLY A 293 16.78 -12.12 11.06
C GLY A 293 16.42 -10.74 11.56
N ARG A 294 16.23 -9.75 10.67
CA ARG A 294 15.94 -8.36 11.05
C ARG A 294 15.18 -7.65 9.93
N THR A 295 13.98 -7.15 10.21
CA THR A 295 13.30 -6.20 9.31
C THR A 295 13.83 -4.81 9.62
N SER A 296 14.36 -4.12 8.60
CA SER A 296 14.86 -2.75 8.72
C SER A 296 14.09 -1.84 7.78
N VAL A 297 13.52 -0.76 8.31
CA VAL A 297 12.95 0.31 7.49
C VAL A 297 14.09 1.27 7.14
N SER A 298 14.30 1.54 5.85
CA SER A 298 15.38 2.41 5.40
C SER A 298 14.88 3.35 4.32
N LEU A 299 14.78 4.63 4.65
CA LEU A 299 14.40 5.68 3.71
C LEU A 299 15.68 6.26 3.08
N SER A 300 15.76 6.24 1.75
CA SER A 300 16.85 6.86 1.00
C SER A 300 16.37 8.17 0.38
N GLN A 301 17.16 9.23 0.56
CA GLN A 301 17.15 10.40 -0.32
C GLN A 301 18.01 10.14 -1.54
#